data_AF-A0A5C7U9S4-F1
#
_entry.id   AF-A0A5C7U9S4-F1
#
_cell.length_a   1.000
_cell.length_b   1.000
_cell.length_c   1.000
_cell.angle_alpha   90.00
_cell.angle_beta   90.00
_cell.angle_gamma   90.00
#
_symmetry.space_group_name_H-M   'P 1'
#
loop_
_entity.id
_entity.type
_entity.pdbx_description
1 polymer ?
#
loop_
_entity_poly.entity_id
_entity_poly.type
_entity_poly.pdbx_seq_one_letter_code
_entity_poly.pdbx_strand_id
1 'polypeptide(L)'
;MNIRILLTICFLGFSPLAVSSGLVFQCEAPKLLALQSQINTYLKKIGVSENIYETKIQDKQLQYQLKSIHQDTSTLYLRWNPELNIQEEKILLPSSEGFREVSIVSKKEIILALMQLGRQTTFKEPACHFEALEDHIHVRQMIVAWAENLEWQFPDGSSAKWNEAYWTEGTLKPGKPILEAMTDFFINPNQCSVGCYTATKIVMIQGVLDYYQRIKKDFYKANQIKKTLRSDGEVLVGIEPESMWHFLNKDKNTRQTNGKLLTVQRDVAPLNFIPGDWVYFINTDEKSSNIPGYEGSNSIYMGRARFDDFYNDNGHYYFYHEKLKEVYNWRHGVFSRSRDYEKIQPLSSDLLHTLGLTPNHGGLILDTRSSPRFFGFE
;
A
#
# COMPACT_ATOMS: atom_id res chain seq x y z
N MET A 1 -41.08 -51.68 22.05
CA MET A 1 -41.39 -51.03 20.75
C MET A 1 -42.40 -49.94 21.09
N ASN A 2 -42.10 -48.64 21.16
CA ASN A 2 -41.27 -47.78 20.32
C ASN A 2 -40.47 -46.77 21.16
N ILE A 3 -39.23 -46.55 20.73
CA ILE A 3 -38.26 -45.59 21.24
C ILE A 3 -38.59 -44.21 20.67
N ARG A 4 -38.78 -43.20 21.54
CA ARG A 4 -38.78 -41.79 21.13
C ARG A 4 -37.33 -41.33 21.03
N ILE A 5 -36.89 -41.06 19.81
CA ILE A 5 -35.59 -40.45 19.50
C ILE A 5 -35.69 -38.96 19.85
N LEU A 6 -34.92 -38.54 20.86
CA LEU A 6 -34.66 -37.13 21.13
C LEU A 6 -33.58 -36.66 20.13
N LEU A 7 -33.95 -35.83 19.17
CA LEU A 7 -32.99 -35.10 18.35
C LEU A 7 -32.47 -33.91 19.15
N THR A 8 -31.28 -34.05 19.74
CA THR A 8 -30.51 -32.93 20.27
C THR A 8 -29.85 -32.23 19.08
N ILE A 9 -30.41 -31.10 18.67
CA ILE A 9 -29.78 -30.20 17.70
C ILE A 9 -28.62 -29.52 18.42
N CYS A 10 -27.40 -30.02 18.23
CA CYS A 10 -26.19 -29.30 18.53
C CYS A 10 -26.11 -28.09 17.58
N PHE A 11 -26.51 -26.92 18.07
CA PHE A 11 -26.06 -25.65 17.51
C PHE A 11 -24.55 -25.57 17.74
N LEU A 12 -23.76 -26.02 16.76
CA LEU A 12 -22.39 -25.57 16.59
C LEU A 12 -22.48 -24.09 16.25
N GLY A 13 -22.42 -23.25 17.28
CA GLY A 13 -22.15 -21.83 17.11
C GLY A 13 -20.79 -21.72 16.44
N PHE A 14 -20.78 -21.50 15.13
CA PHE A 14 -19.65 -20.84 14.48
C PHE A 14 -19.55 -19.47 15.13
N SER A 15 -18.69 -19.34 16.14
CA SER A 15 -18.13 -18.03 16.48
C SER A 15 -17.48 -17.54 15.19
N PRO A 16 -17.93 -16.43 14.57
CA PRO A 16 -17.15 -15.85 13.50
C PRO A 16 -15.78 -15.59 14.12
N LEU A 17 -14.73 -16.21 13.56
CA LEU A 17 -13.36 -15.86 13.91
C LEU A 17 -13.31 -14.34 13.88
N ALA A 18 -13.11 -13.72 15.04
CA ALA A 18 -13.08 -12.28 15.14
C ALA A 18 -11.97 -11.81 14.21
N VAL A 19 -12.34 -11.19 13.09
CA VAL A 19 -11.36 -10.67 12.14
C VAL A 19 -10.56 -9.63 12.90
N SER A 20 -9.33 -9.98 13.22
CA SER A 20 -8.33 -9.11 13.82
C SER A 20 -8.31 -7.80 13.03
N SER A 21 -8.68 -6.69 13.66
CA SER A 21 -8.98 -5.43 12.97
C SER A 21 -8.50 -4.20 13.74
N GLY A 22 -8.20 -3.13 13.00
CA GLY A 22 -7.88 -1.83 13.54
C GLY A 22 -6.40 -1.63 13.89
N LEU A 23 -6.15 -0.50 14.56
CA LEU A 23 -4.81 -0.05 14.93
C LEU A 23 -4.49 -0.55 16.34
N VAL A 24 -3.47 -1.38 16.47
CA VAL A 24 -3.15 -2.11 17.70
C VAL A 24 -1.73 -1.84 18.16
N PHE A 25 -1.57 -1.59 19.46
CA PHE A 25 -0.28 -1.47 20.13
C PHE A 25 -0.15 -2.57 21.18
N GLN A 26 1.00 -3.25 21.23
CA GLN A 26 1.26 -4.34 22.15
C GLN A 26 2.54 -4.09 22.95
N CYS A 27 2.39 -3.68 24.21
CA CYS A 27 3.47 -3.46 25.18
C CYS A 27 2.96 -3.42 26.62
N GLU A 28 3.86 -3.22 27.59
CA GLU A 28 3.53 -3.20 29.02
C GLU A 28 2.49 -2.11 29.38
N ALA A 29 1.56 -2.44 30.28
CA ALA A 29 0.38 -1.62 30.59
C ALA A 29 0.69 -0.15 30.96
N PRO A 30 1.73 0.19 31.75
CA PRO A 30 2.06 1.59 32.04
C PRO A 30 2.40 2.40 30.78
N LYS A 31 3.03 1.76 29.79
CA LYS A 31 3.41 2.39 28.52
C LYS A 31 2.18 2.65 27.64
N LEU A 32 1.17 1.77 27.70
CA LEU A 32 -0.07 1.92 26.94
C LEU A 32 -0.87 3.17 27.33
N LEU A 33 -0.92 3.53 28.61
CA LEU A 33 -1.65 4.72 29.08
C LEU A 33 -0.99 6.02 28.57
N ALA A 34 0.35 6.10 28.66
CA ALA A 34 1.10 7.22 28.13
C ALA A 34 0.93 7.32 26.61
N LEU A 35 1.03 6.19 25.92
CA LEU A 35 0.86 6.09 24.47
C LEU A 35 -0.55 6.51 24.03
N GLN A 36 -1.60 6.06 24.74
CA GLN A 36 -2.98 6.46 24.47
C GLN A 36 -3.15 7.99 24.55
N SER A 37 -2.57 8.62 25.57
CA SER A 37 -2.61 10.09 25.71
C SER A 37 -1.94 10.81 24.54
N GLN A 38 -0.77 10.33 24.10
CA GLN A 38 -0.05 10.89 22.94
C GLN A 38 -0.87 10.72 21.64
N ILE A 39 -1.43 9.53 21.41
CA ILE A 39 -2.25 9.25 20.23
C ILE A 39 -3.51 10.11 20.23
N ASN A 40 -4.24 10.21 21.34
CA ASN A 40 -5.46 11.04 21.42
C ASN A 40 -5.16 12.51 21.16
N THR A 41 -4.03 13.00 21.68
CA THR A 41 -3.54 14.37 21.40
C THR A 41 -3.28 14.57 19.91
N TYR A 42 -2.61 13.59 19.27
CA TYR A 42 -2.36 13.62 17.83
C TYR A 42 -3.65 13.56 17.00
N LEU A 43 -4.58 12.67 17.33
CA LEU A 43 -5.89 12.54 16.68
C LEU A 43 -6.66 13.87 16.72
N LYS A 44 -6.72 14.51 17.88
CA LYS A 44 -7.32 15.84 18.04
C LYS A 44 -6.61 16.89 17.18
N LYS A 45 -5.28 16.89 17.14
CA LYS A 45 -4.46 17.82 16.34
C LYS A 45 -4.77 17.72 14.84
N ILE A 46 -5.02 16.52 14.31
CA ILE A 46 -5.36 16.29 12.90
C ILE A 46 -6.88 16.29 12.65
N GLY A 47 -7.69 16.70 13.63
CA GLY A 47 -9.14 16.87 13.48
C GLY A 47 -9.94 15.58 13.43
N VAL A 48 -9.44 14.49 14.03
CA VAL A 48 -10.22 13.26 14.28
C VAL A 48 -10.99 13.43 15.58
N SER A 49 -12.32 13.32 15.51
CA SER A 49 -13.20 13.47 16.66
C SER A 49 -13.30 12.16 17.47
N GLU A 50 -13.41 12.25 18.79
CA GLU A 50 -13.51 11.07 19.68
C GLU A 50 -14.82 10.29 19.50
N ASN A 51 -15.84 10.90 18.89
CA ASN A 51 -17.10 10.22 18.61
C ASN A 51 -17.01 9.20 17.47
N ILE A 52 -16.03 9.28 16.55
CA ILE A 52 -15.95 8.40 15.36
C ILE A 52 -15.11 7.13 15.56
N TYR A 53 -14.42 6.98 16.68
CA TYR A 53 -13.66 5.77 17.00
C TYR A 53 -13.93 5.29 18.42
N GLU A 54 -13.66 4.01 18.67
CA GLU A 54 -13.60 3.41 19.99
C GLU A 54 -12.17 3.03 20.36
N THR A 55 -11.89 3.00 21.66
CA THR A 55 -10.60 2.61 22.19
C THR A 55 -10.78 1.56 23.26
N LYS A 56 -10.01 0.49 23.19
CA LYS A 56 -10.03 -0.62 24.14
C LYS A 56 -8.61 -0.83 24.66
N ILE A 57 -8.46 -0.85 25.98
CA ILE A 57 -7.24 -1.31 26.65
C ILE A 57 -7.60 -2.59 27.38
N GLN A 58 -6.95 -3.70 27.01
CA GLN A 58 -7.10 -5.00 27.64
C GLN A 58 -5.73 -5.66 27.72
N ASP A 59 -5.35 -6.12 28.91
CA ASP A 59 -4.05 -6.71 29.19
C ASP A 59 -2.87 -5.82 28.72
N LYS A 60 -2.07 -6.34 27.78
CA LYS A 60 -0.90 -5.67 27.17
C LYS A 60 -1.23 -5.09 25.79
N GLN A 61 -2.50 -4.76 25.54
CA GLN A 61 -2.97 -4.29 24.25
C GLN A 61 -3.79 -3.00 24.35
N LEU A 62 -3.47 -2.03 23.49
CA LEU A 62 -4.27 -0.84 23.22
C LEU A 62 -4.74 -0.92 21.76
N GLN A 63 -6.04 -0.85 21.54
CA GLN A 63 -6.66 -0.92 20.22
C GLN A 63 -7.52 0.31 19.94
N TYR A 64 -7.35 0.89 18.76
CA TYR A 64 -8.24 1.89 18.17
C TYR A 64 -8.97 1.29 16.97
N GLN A 65 -10.27 1.51 16.91
CA GLN A 65 -11.11 1.04 15.82
C GLN A 65 -12.17 2.08 15.47
N LEU A 66 -12.47 2.26 14.18
CA LEU A 66 -13.60 3.11 13.78
C LEU A 66 -14.92 2.54 14.33
N LYS A 67 -15.78 3.41 14.83
CA LYS A 67 -17.16 3.02 15.13
C LYS A 67 -17.85 2.86 13.79
N SER A 68 -18.34 1.66 13.53
CA SER A 68 -19.04 1.41 12.28
C SER A 68 -20.54 1.26 12.52
N ILE A 69 -21.34 1.92 11.67
CA ILE A 69 -22.81 1.77 11.66
C ILE A 69 -23.19 0.42 11.02
N HIS A 70 -22.30 -0.15 10.19
CA HIS A 70 -22.44 -1.44 9.50
C HIS A 70 -21.11 -2.21 9.58
N GLN A 71 -21.05 -3.52 9.45
CA GLN A 71 -19.77 -4.28 9.45
C GLN A 71 -18.94 -4.06 8.16
N ASP A 72 -18.84 -2.80 7.69
CA ASP A 72 -18.07 -2.38 6.52
C ASP A 72 -16.57 -2.44 6.82
N THR A 73 -15.83 -3.00 5.88
CA THR A 73 -14.37 -3.16 5.93
C THR A 73 -13.66 -2.30 4.89
N SER A 74 -14.42 -1.65 4.00
CA SER A 74 -13.89 -0.83 2.93
C SER A 74 -13.23 0.43 3.47
N THR A 75 -12.05 0.75 2.94
CA THR A 75 -11.39 2.04 3.18
C THR A 75 -11.51 2.97 1.98
N LEU A 76 -11.93 2.46 0.82
CA LEU A 76 -11.92 3.20 -0.45
C LEU A 76 -12.67 4.52 -0.34
N TYR A 77 -13.80 4.51 0.38
CA TYR A 77 -14.75 5.61 0.37
C TYR A 77 -14.79 6.45 1.66
N LEU A 78 -13.84 6.24 2.59
CA LEU A 78 -13.81 6.98 3.86
C LEU A 78 -13.88 8.49 3.64
N ARG A 79 -13.16 9.00 2.65
CA ARG A 79 -13.13 10.43 2.35
C ARG A 79 -14.51 11.04 2.08
N TRP A 80 -15.40 10.29 1.43
CA TRP A 80 -16.72 10.79 1.05
C TRP A 80 -17.76 10.66 2.17
N ASN A 81 -17.40 10.04 3.31
CA ASN A 81 -18.25 10.11 4.48
C ASN A 81 -18.15 11.53 5.10
N PRO A 82 -19.23 12.34 5.07
CA PRO A 82 -19.20 13.71 5.56
C PRO A 82 -18.90 13.79 7.07
N GLU A 83 -19.27 12.77 7.86
CA GLU A 83 -18.97 12.73 9.30
C GLU A 83 -17.48 12.64 9.59
N LEU A 84 -16.72 12.03 8.68
CA LEU A 84 -15.28 11.91 8.82
C LEU A 84 -14.57 13.21 8.44
N ASN A 85 -15.19 14.12 7.66
CA ASN A 85 -14.63 15.41 7.23
C ASN A 85 -13.13 15.31 6.85
N ILE A 86 -12.84 14.43 5.91
CA ILE A 86 -11.48 14.20 5.40
C ILE A 86 -11.23 15.18 4.25
N GLN A 87 -10.13 15.91 4.34
CA GLN A 87 -9.67 16.84 3.31
C GLN A 87 -8.34 16.37 2.71
N GLU A 88 -7.96 16.91 1.55
CA GLU A 88 -6.59 16.72 1.03
C GLU A 88 -5.63 17.61 1.80
N GLU A 89 -4.39 17.17 1.89
CA GLU A 89 -3.27 18.00 2.31
C GLU A 89 -2.49 18.43 1.07
N LYS A 90 -1.66 19.47 1.21
CA LYS A 90 -0.77 19.94 0.14
C LYS A 90 0.66 19.83 0.61
N ILE A 91 1.56 19.41 -0.26
CA ILE A 91 2.99 19.38 0.02
C ILE A 91 3.81 19.87 -1.18
N LEU A 92 4.96 20.47 -0.90
CA LEU A 92 5.94 20.83 -1.91
C LEU A 92 6.91 19.65 -2.12
N LEU A 93 7.05 19.20 -3.36
CA LEU A 93 8.04 18.21 -3.78
C LEU A 93 9.12 18.88 -4.65
N PRO A 94 10.39 18.47 -4.53
CA PRO A 94 11.43 18.88 -5.47
C PRO A 94 11.03 18.61 -6.93
N SER A 95 11.37 19.54 -7.81
CA SER A 95 11.21 19.45 -9.26
C SER A 95 12.42 20.05 -9.99
N SER A 96 12.48 19.90 -11.32
CA SER A 96 13.49 20.53 -12.16
C SER A 96 13.52 22.06 -12.03
N GLU A 97 12.37 22.68 -11.73
CA GLU A 97 12.18 24.13 -11.58
C GLU A 97 12.16 24.58 -10.11
N GLY A 98 12.63 23.74 -9.18
CA GLY A 98 12.66 24.02 -7.75
C GLY A 98 11.69 23.15 -6.97
N PHE A 99 10.47 23.64 -6.73
CA PHE A 99 9.43 22.91 -6.02
C PHE A 99 8.10 22.94 -6.76
N ARG A 100 7.39 21.81 -6.78
CA ARG A 100 6.00 21.70 -7.23
C ARG A 100 5.08 21.43 -6.05
N GLU A 101 3.91 22.07 -6.03
CA GLU A 101 2.85 21.73 -5.09
C GLU A 101 2.06 20.53 -5.61
N VAL A 102 1.76 19.57 -4.72
CA VAL A 102 0.89 18.43 -5.01
C VAL A 102 -0.18 18.29 -3.93
N SER A 103 -1.42 18.03 -4.36
CA SER A 103 -2.53 17.66 -3.47
C SER A 103 -2.48 16.18 -3.17
N ILE A 104 -2.43 15.81 -1.89
CA ILE A 104 -2.15 14.47 -1.41
C ILE A 104 -3.17 14.02 -0.37
N VAL A 105 -3.16 12.72 -0.10
CA VAL A 105 -3.92 12.13 1.00
C VAL A 105 -3.56 12.78 2.33
N SER A 106 -4.56 13.00 3.19
CA SER A 106 -4.30 13.54 4.52
C SER A 106 -3.85 12.46 5.49
N LYS A 107 -3.12 12.88 6.52
CA LYS A 107 -2.77 12.02 7.66
C LYS A 107 -4.03 11.51 8.37
N LYS A 108 -5.09 12.31 8.36
CA LYS A 108 -6.43 11.97 8.84
C LYS A 108 -7.00 10.76 8.08
N GLU A 109 -6.95 10.76 6.76
CA GLU A 109 -7.40 9.61 5.97
C GLU A 109 -6.57 8.35 6.27
N ILE A 110 -5.24 8.48 6.35
CA ILE A 110 -4.35 7.35 6.64
C ILE A 110 -4.65 6.73 8.01
N ILE A 111 -4.79 7.54 9.06
CA ILE A 111 -5.04 7.00 10.40
C ILE A 111 -6.44 6.40 10.54
N LEU A 112 -7.44 6.95 9.86
CA LEU A 112 -8.79 6.38 9.85
C LEU A 112 -8.80 5.05 9.08
N ALA A 113 -8.06 4.94 7.98
CA ALA A 113 -7.88 3.67 7.28
C ALA A 113 -7.15 2.62 8.14
N LEU A 114 -6.16 3.02 8.96
CA LEU A 114 -5.50 2.13 9.94
C LEU A 114 -6.44 1.63 11.04
N MET A 115 -7.48 2.40 11.37
CA MET A 115 -8.49 2.05 12.38
C MET A 115 -9.68 1.27 11.79
N GLN A 116 -9.79 1.14 10.47
CA GLN A 116 -10.93 0.52 9.82
C GLN A 116 -10.95 -1.01 10.01
N LEU A 117 -12.15 -1.58 10.05
CA LEU A 117 -12.34 -3.03 10.09
C LEU A 117 -11.75 -3.72 8.84
N GLY A 118 -11.34 -4.97 8.97
CA GLY A 118 -10.89 -5.79 7.84
C GLY A 118 -9.38 -5.89 7.65
N ARG A 119 -8.60 -5.22 8.50
CA ARG A 119 -7.15 -5.43 8.64
C ARG A 119 -6.69 -4.97 10.00
N GLN A 120 -5.79 -5.71 10.64
CA GLN A 120 -5.07 -5.26 11.83
C GLN A 120 -3.69 -4.72 11.46
N THR A 121 -3.33 -3.55 11.99
CA THR A 121 -1.93 -3.07 11.97
C THR A 121 -1.40 -3.06 13.39
N THR A 122 -0.39 -3.88 13.67
CA THR A 122 0.14 -4.07 15.04
C THR A 122 1.54 -3.49 15.22
N PHE A 123 1.66 -2.61 16.20
CA PHE A 123 2.89 -2.02 16.70
C PHE A 123 3.31 -2.77 17.98
N LYS A 124 4.16 -3.79 17.83
CA LYS A 124 4.76 -4.54 18.96
C LYS A 124 6.10 -3.93 19.35
N GLU A 125 6.55 -4.12 20.59
CA GLU A 125 7.91 -3.69 20.98
C GLU A 125 8.98 -4.15 19.97
N PRO A 126 9.89 -3.26 19.53
CA PRO A 126 10.11 -1.89 20.03
C PRO A 126 9.21 -0.81 19.40
N ALA A 127 8.39 -1.13 18.39
CA ALA A 127 7.48 -0.21 17.70
C ALA A 127 6.25 0.22 18.50
N CYS A 128 6.01 -0.30 19.71
CA CYS A 128 4.93 0.17 20.58
C CYS A 128 5.25 1.58 21.13
N HIS A 129 5.30 2.58 20.26
CA HIS A 129 5.78 3.92 20.54
C HIS A 129 5.06 4.93 19.63
N PHE A 130 4.75 6.12 20.14
CA PHE A 130 4.01 7.13 19.37
C PHE A 130 4.78 7.57 18.11
N GLU A 131 6.09 7.77 18.21
CA GLU A 131 6.94 8.14 17.07
C GLU A 131 6.89 7.09 15.95
N ALA A 132 6.78 5.80 16.26
CA ALA A 132 6.66 4.76 15.24
C ALA A 132 5.35 4.90 14.45
N LEU A 133 4.24 5.26 15.12
CA LEU A 133 2.96 5.55 14.46
C LEU A 133 3.07 6.82 13.60
N GLU A 134 3.62 7.90 14.15
CA GLU A 134 3.76 9.18 13.45
C GLU A 134 4.60 9.02 12.18
N ASP A 135 5.75 8.34 12.30
CA ASP A 135 6.63 8.02 11.18
C ASP A 135 5.93 7.15 10.14
N HIS A 136 5.17 6.13 10.57
CA HIS A 136 4.46 5.24 9.66
C HIS A 136 3.39 5.98 8.83
N ILE A 137 2.66 6.90 9.46
CA ILE A 137 1.66 7.74 8.77
C ILE A 137 2.35 8.67 7.77
N HIS A 138 3.43 9.32 8.19
CA HIS A 138 4.15 10.25 7.34
C HIS A 138 4.86 9.59 6.16
N VAL A 139 5.50 8.43 6.37
CA VAL A 139 6.12 7.66 5.29
C VAL A 139 5.08 7.29 4.24
N ARG A 140 3.92 6.80 4.67
CA ARG A 140 2.80 6.49 3.75
C ARG A 140 2.37 7.71 2.95
N GLN A 141 2.19 8.85 3.62
CA GLN A 141 1.83 10.10 2.98
C GLN A 141 2.88 10.52 1.93
N MET A 142 4.17 10.36 2.23
CA MET A 142 5.26 10.71 1.31
C MET A 142 5.37 9.74 0.13
N ILE A 143 5.13 8.44 0.33
CA ILE A 143 5.02 7.47 -0.78
C ILE A 143 3.91 7.91 -1.73
N VAL A 144 2.74 8.27 -1.20
CA VAL A 144 1.63 8.78 -2.02
C VAL A 144 2.01 10.09 -2.72
N ALA A 145 2.67 11.02 -2.03
CA ALA A 145 3.08 12.29 -2.62
C ALA A 145 3.95 12.08 -3.87
N TRP A 146 4.92 11.16 -3.80
CA TRP A 146 5.77 10.84 -4.95
C TRP A 146 5.07 9.99 -6.02
N ALA A 147 3.91 9.39 -5.74
CA ALA A 147 3.07 8.74 -6.73
C ALA A 147 2.13 9.73 -7.46
N GLU A 148 1.95 10.96 -6.97
CA GLU A 148 1.08 11.96 -7.61
C GLU A 148 1.69 12.53 -8.88
N ASN A 149 0.86 12.55 -9.94
CA ASN A 149 1.13 13.17 -11.23
C ASN A 149 2.41 12.63 -11.89
N LEU A 150 2.56 11.31 -11.93
CA LEU A 150 3.65 10.65 -12.66
C LEU A 150 3.35 10.61 -14.17
N GLU A 151 4.43 10.66 -14.96
CA GLU A 151 4.46 10.61 -16.42
C GLU A 151 5.72 9.88 -16.90
N TRP A 152 5.93 8.65 -16.42
CA TRP A 152 7.08 7.83 -16.80
C TRP A 152 6.82 7.07 -18.10
N GLN A 153 7.88 6.49 -18.66
CA GLN A 153 7.80 5.70 -19.89
C GLN A 153 7.79 4.20 -19.59
N PHE A 154 6.78 3.49 -20.11
CA PHE A 154 6.80 2.04 -20.15
C PHE A 154 7.67 1.56 -21.32
N PRO A 155 8.50 0.51 -21.15
CA PRO A 155 9.42 0.07 -22.21
C PRO A 155 8.75 -0.63 -23.41
N ASP A 156 7.46 -0.97 -23.33
CA ASP A 156 6.62 -1.51 -24.44
C ASP A 156 7.28 -2.66 -25.23
N GLY A 157 7.68 -3.71 -24.50
CA GLY A 157 8.34 -4.90 -25.08
C GLY A 157 9.84 -4.74 -25.36
N SER A 158 10.40 -3.53 -25.22
CA SER A 158 11.85 -3.30 -25.25
C SER A 158 12.50 -3.52 -23.87
N SER A 159 13.82 -3.43 -23.81
CA SER A 159 14.55 -3.44 -22.54
C SER A 159 14.36 -2.13 -21.77
N ALA A 160 14.40 -2.20 -20.44
CA ALA A 160 14.36 -1.01 -19.61
C ALA A 160 15.54 -0.07 -19.92
N LYS A 161 15.27 1.24 -20.00
CA LYS A 161 16.29 2.28 -20.15
C LYS A 161 16.57 2.93 -18.81
N TRP A 162 17.83 3.26 -18.56
CA TRP A 162 18.28 3.87 -17.31
C TRP A 162 19.16 5.08 -17.57
N ASN A 163 19.12 6.08 -16.69
CA ASN A 163 20.07 7.18 -16.74
C ASN A 163 21.48 6.68 -16.38
N GLU A 164 22.34 6.59 -17.39
CA GLU A 164 23.72 6.11 -17.25
C GLU A 164 24.58 6.98 -16.32
N ALA A 165 24.16 8.20 -15.96
CA ALA A 165 24.87 8.98 -14.94
C ALA A 165 24.89 8.27 -13.57
N TYR A 166 23.88 7.42 -13.30
CA TYR A 166 23.68 6.75 -12.01
C TYR A 166 23.63 5.22 -12.12
N TRP A 167 23.13 4.67 -13.22
CA TRP A 167 22.73 3.27 -13.31
C TRP A 167 23.50 2.51 -14.40
N THR A 168 23.73 1.22 -14.17
CA THR A 168 24.16 0.24 -15.18
C THR A 168 23.14 -0.89 -15.17
N GLU A 169 22.28 -0.94 -16.19
CA GLU A 169 21.27 -2.00 -16.35
C GLU A 169 20.38 -2.24 -15.10
N GLY A 170 20.05 -1.17 -14.36
CA GLY A 170 19.24 -1.23 -13.14
C GLY A 170 20.02 -1.41 -11.84
N THR A 171 21.34 -1.60 -11.91
CA THR A 171 22.23 -1.58 -10.74
C THR A 171 22.79 -0.17 -10.54
N LEU A 172 22.70 0.34 -9.30
CA LEU A 172 23.25 1.66 -8.97
C LEU A 172 24.78 1.61 -9.01
N LYS A 173 25.41 2.50 -9.79
CA LYS A 173 26.87 2.57 -9.91
C LYS A 173 27.54 2.77 -8.54
N PRO A 174 28.72 2.17 -8.30
CA PRO A 174 29.47 2.34 -7.06
C PRO A 174 29.70 3.82 -6.71
N GLY A 175 29.55 4.16 -5.42
CA GLY A 175 29.76 5.52 -4.92
C GLY A 175 28.67 6.54 -5.24
N LYS A 176 27.71 6.25 -6.13
CA LYS A 176 26.65 7.22 -6.47
C LYS A 176 25.67 7.45 -5.31
N PRO A 177 25.28 8.70 -5.02
CA PRO A 177 24.33 8.99 -3.95
C PRO A 177 22.92 8.43 -4.26
N ILE A 178 22.40 7.57 -3.37
CA ILE A 178 21.11 6.88 -3.58
C ILE A 178 19.96 7.88 -3.75
N LEU A 179 19.88 8.88 -2.87
CA LEU A 179 18.76 9.82 -2.90
C LEU A 179 18.74 10.66 -4.19
N GLU A 180 19.90 11.09 -4.67
CA GLU A 180 20.00 11.82 -5.94
C GLU A 180 19.60 10.92 -7.11
N ALA A 181 20.11 9.68 -7.15
CA ALA A 181 19.75 8.71 -8.20
C ALA A 181 18.26 8.33 -8.18
N MET A 182 17.62 8.29 -7.01
CA MET A 182 16.18 8.06 -6.87
C MET A 182 15.36 9.28 -7.30
N THR A 183 15.79 10.47 -6.87
CA THR A 183 15.12 11.73 -7.22
C THR A 183 15.20 12.01 -8.73
N ASP A 184 16.26 11.55 -9.40
CA ASP A 184 16.45 11.69 -10.84
C ASP A 184 15.29 11.10 -11.67
N PHE A 185 14.68 9.98 -11.23
CA PHE A 185 13.50 9.43 -11.92
C PHE A 185 12.32 10.41 -11.97
N PHE A 186 12.20 11.30 -11.00
CA PHE A 186 11.09 12.25 -10.91
C PHE A 186 11.42 13.61 -11.55
N ILE A 187 12.71 13.97 -11.62
CA ILE A 187 13.16 15.23 -12.22
C ILE A 187 13.43 15.06 -13.72
N ASN A 188 13.96 13.91 -14.13
CA ASN A 188 14.37 13.58 -15.49
C ASN A 188 13.65 12.33 -16.02
N PRO A 189 12.30 12.27 -15.98
CA PRO A 189 11.55 11.03 -16.27
C PRO A 189 11.81 10.46 -17.66
N ASN A 190 12.13 11.31 -18.65
CA ASN A 190 12.42 10.89 -20.03
C ASN A 190 13.77 10.16 -20.21
N GLN A 191 14.62 10.14 -19.18
CA GLN A 191 15.90 9.43 -19.23
C GLN A 191 15.79 7.95 -18.90
N CYS A 192 14.66 7.51 -18.35
CA CYS A 192 14.43 6.12 -17.96
C CYS A 192 13.12 5.57 -18.55
N SER A 193 13.10 4.27 -18.82
CA SER A 193 11.87 3.53 -19.10
C SER A 193 11.88 2.25 -18.27
N VAL A 194 10.87 2.04 -17.44
CA VAL A 194 10.83 0.94 -16.46
C VAL A 194 9.42 0.37 -16.36
N GLY A 195 9.32 -0.93 -16.11
CA GLY A 195 8.04 -1.59 -15.84
C GLY A 195 7.49 -1.28 -14.44
N CYS A 196 6.22 -1.61 -14.20
CA CYS A 196 5.48 -1.18 -13.01
C CYS A 196 6.07 -1.74 -11.70
N TYR A 197 6.69 -2.92 -11.76
CA TYR A 197 7.38 -3.53 -10.62
C TYR A 197 8.56 -2.67 -10.15
N THR A 198 9.43 -2.26 -11.06
CA THR A 198 10.55 -1.37 -10.79
C THR A 198 10.07 0.03 -10.41
N ALA A 199 9.07 0.55 -11.11
CA ALA A 199 8.49 1.86 -10.83
C ALA A 199 7.97 1.97 -9.38
N THR A 200 7.24 0.95 -8.92
CA THR A 200 6.74 0.88 -7.54
C THR A 200 7.87 0.94 -6.52
N LYS A 201 8.97 0.20 -6.74
CA LYS A 201 10.13 0.22 -5.84
C LYS A 201 10.78 1.60 -5.75
N ILE A 202 10.93 2.29 -6.88
CA ILE A 202 11.50 3.64 -6.91
C ILE A 202 10.65 4.60 -6.06
N VAL A 203 9.32 4.57 -6.22
CA VAL A 203 8.41 5.41 -5.42
C VAL A 203 8.47 5.05 -3.93
N MET A 204 8.51 3.76 -3.59
CA MET A 204 8.63 3.30 -2.20
C MET A 204 9.94 3.79 -1.56
N ILE A 205 11.07 3.67 -2.27
CA ILE A 205 12.37 4.14 -1.80
C ILE A 205 12.38 5.67 -1.65
N GLN A 206 11.90 6.39 -2.66
CA GLN A 206 11.89 7.85 -2.66
C GLN A 206 11.02 8.39 -1.53
N GLY A 207 9.80 7.88 -1.35
CA GLY A 207 8.90 8.33 -0.28
C GLY A 207 9.50 8.13 1.11
N VAL A 208 10.13 6.98 1.35
CA VAL A 208 10.80 6.70 2.63
C VAL A 208 12.01 7.62 2.83
N LEU A 209 12.91 7.73 1.85
CA LEU A 209 14.13 8.52 1.99
C LEU A 209 13.83 10.02 2.12
N ASP A 210 12.92 10.55 1.30
CA ASP A 210 12.55 11.96 1.32
C ASP A 210 11.87 12.36 2.63
N TYR A 211 11.06 11.47 3.21
CA TYR A 211 10.50 11.69 4.55
C TYR A 211 11.61 11.93 5.59
N TYR A 212 12.53 10.98 5.76
CA TYR A 212 13.57 11.11 6.77
C TYR A 212 14.60 12.20 6.45
N GLN A 213 14.90 12.42 5.17
CA GLN A 213 15.87 13.43 4.75
C GLN A 213 15.33 14.86 4.87
N ARG A 214 14.12 15.13 4.36
CA ARG A 214 13.63 16.51 4.16
C ARG A 214 12.53 16.89 5.12
N ILE A 215 11.57 15.98 5.37
CA ILE A 215 10.38 16.28 6.17
C ILE A 215 10.70 16.16 7.66
N LYS A 216 11.16 15.00 8.12
CA LYS A 216 11.56 14.75 9.51
C LYS A 216 12.94 15.32 9.84
N LYS A 217 13.83 15.44 8.83
CA LYS A 217 15.23 15.88 8.98
C LYS A 217 16.04 15.01 9.95
N ASP A 218 15.72 13.72 10.01
CA ASP A 218 16.49 12.72 10.74
C ASP A 218 17.51 12.07 9.80
N PHE A 219 18.66 12.74 9.69
CA PHE A 219 19.75 12.30 8.82
C PHE A 219 20.37 10.98 9.27
N TYR A 220 20.30 10.66 10.57
CA TYR A 220 20.80 9.39 11.09
C TYR A 220 19.95 8.24 10.55
N LYS A 221 18.63 8.32 10.68
CA LYS A 221 17.70 7.31 10.14
C LYS A 221 17.77 7.23 8.62
N ALA A 222 17.80 8.37 7.92
CA ALA A 222 17.98 8.41 6.47
C ALA A 222 19.26 7.65 6.04
N ASN A 223 20.36 7.81 6.76
CA ASN A 223 21.60 7.10 6.48
C ASN A 223 21.53 5.61 6.83
N GLN A 224 20.82 5.21 7.89
CA GLN A 224 20.58 3.79 8.17
C GLN A 224 19.75 3.14 7.06
N ILE A 225 18.71 3.80 6.57
CA ILE A 225 17.91 3.31 5.45
C ILE A 225 18.76 3.18 4.18
N LYS A 226 19.62 4.16 3.86
CA LYS A 226 20.57 4.07 2.74
C LYS A 226 21.54 2.89 2.89
N LYS A 227 21.99 2.58 4.11
CA LYS A 227 22.83 1.40 4.39
C LYS A 227 22.07 0.11 4.16
N THR A 228 20.83 0.00 4.66
CA THR A 228 19.95 -1.16 4.40
C THR A 228 19.70 -1.36 2.91
N LEU A 229 19.49 -0.29 2.16
CA LEU A 229 19.31 -0.37 0.70
C LEU A 229 20.54 -0.93 -0.02
N ARG A 230 21.75 -0.64 0.48
CA ARG A 230 23.03 -1.10 -0.10
C ARG A 230 23.54 -2.42 0.47
N SER A 231 22.82 -3.07 1.39
CA SER A 231 23.36 -4.17 2.20
C SER A 231 23.86 -5.38 1.38
N ASP A 232 23.31 -5.57 0.19
CA ASP A 232 23.63 -6.65 -0.76
C ASP A 232 24.19 -6.13 -2.10
N GLY A 233 24.52 -4.83 -2.19
CA GLY A 233 24.98 -4.18 -3.41
C GLY A 233 23.87 -3.76 -4.38
N GLU A 234 22.64 -4.27 -4.24
CA GLU A 234 21.55 -4.08 -5.20
C GLU A 234 20.39 -3.26 -4.60
N VAL A 235 20.39 -1.95 -4.87
CA VAL A 235 19.45 -0.99 -4.25
C VAL A 235 17.98 -1.27 -4.55
N LEU A 236 17.66 -1.89 -5.69
CA LEU A 236 16.30 -2.20 -6.13
C LEU A 236 15.87 -3.66 -5.83
N VAL A 237 16.73 -4.46 -5.20
CA VAL A 237 16.43 -5.86 -4.89
C VAL A 237 15.99 -6.01 -3.44
N GLY A 238 14.97 -6.84 -3.20
CA GLY A 238 14.48 -7.17 -1.86
C GLY A 238 13.82 -6.01 -1.12
N ILE A 239 13.27 -5.01 -1.83
CA ILE A 239 12.54 -3.88 -1.21
C ILE A 239 11.32 -4.39 -0.45
N GLU A 240 10.54 -5.23 -1.13
CA GLU A 240 9.47 -6.05 -0.61
C GLU A 240 9.97 -7.44 -0.20
N PRO A 241 9.27 -8.12 0.72
CA PRO A 241 9.60 -9.50 1.07
C PRO A 241 9.20 -10.48 -0.03
N GLU A 242 9.97 -11.55 -0.21
CA GLU A 242 9.67 -12.62 -1.19
C GLU A 242 8.27 -13.21 -1.01
N SER A 243 7.79 -13.25 0.24
CA SER A 243 6.48 -13.79 0.58
C SER A 243 5.29 -13.02 -0.03
N MET A 244 5.54 -11.83 -0.60
CA MET A 244 4.58 -11.09 -1.43
C MET A 244 4.27 -11.85 -2.74
N TRP A 245 5.24 -12.59 -3.27
CA TRP A 245 5.16 -13.29 -4.56
C TRP A 245 4.81 -14.78 -4.43
N HIS A 246 4.39 -15.22 -3.24
CA HIS A 246 4.10 -16.63 -2.97
C HIS A 246 3.01 -17.20 -3.91
N PHE A 247 2.06 -16.37 -4.36
CA PHE A 247 1.03 -16.77 -5.31
C PHE A 247 1.57 -17.22 -6.68
N LEU A 248 2.77 -16.75 -7.08
CA LEU A 248 3.45 -17.17 -8.31
C LEU A 248 4.21 -18.49 -8.15
N ASN A 249 4.59 -18.87 -6.93
CA ASN A 249 5.45 -20.02 -6.65
C ASN A 249 4.98 -20.77 -5.39
N LYS A 250 3.85 -21.47 -5.50
CA LYS A 250 3.21 -22.21 -4.39
C LYS A 250 4.12 -23.29 -3.76
N ASP A 251 5.07 -23.83 -4.54
CA ASP A 251 5.97 -24.91 -4.10
C ASP A 251 7.19 -24.45 -3.30
N LYS A 252 7.46 -23.13 -3.23
CA LYS A 252 8.55 -22.61 -2.41
C LYS A 252 8.04 -22.35 -1.00
N ASN A 253 8.67 -22.99 -0.01
CA ASN A 253 8.66 -22.54 1.38
C ASN A 253 9.34 -21.16 1.46
N THR A 254 8.67 -20.12 0.99
CA THR A 254 9.12 -18.74 1.14
C THR A 254 9.12 -18.42 2.62
N ARG A 255 10.31 -18.33 3.20
CA ARG A 255 10.46 -17.88 4.59
C ARG A 255 9.83 -16.49 4.69
N GLN A 256 9.10 -16.25 5.76
CA GLN A 256 8.55 -14.94 6.07
C GLN A 256 9.69 -14.02 6.54
N THR A 257 10.51 -13.56 5.61
CA THR A 257 11.52 -12.53 5.84
C THR A 257 10.91 -11.18 5.53
N ASN A 258 11.29 -10.14 6.27
CA ASN A 258 10.94 -8.77 5.90
C ASN A 258 11.75 -8.34 4.66
N GLY A 259 11.17 -7.46 3.84
CA GLY A 259 11.93 -6.74 2.83
C GLY A 259 12.80 -5.65 3.48
N LYS A 260 13.68 -5.04 2.69
CA LYS A 260 14.51 -3.92 3.12
C LYS A 260 13.67 -2.75 3.63
N LEU A 261 12.54 -2.45 2.95
CA LEU A 261 11.66 -1.34 3.33
C LEU A 261 10.24 -1.77 3.69
N LEU A 262 9.78 -2.91 3.19
CA LEU A 262 8.38 -3.31 3.32
C LEU A 262 8.22 -4.63 4.08
N THR A 263 7.01 -4.83 4.60
CA THR A 263 6.52 -6.10 5.15
C THR A 263 5.19 -6.45 4.48
N VAL A 264 4.77 -7.72 4.56
CA VAL A 264 3.50 -8.19 3.98
C VAL A 264 2.46 -8.34 5.07
N GLN A 265 1.34 -7.65 4.86
CA GLN A 265 0.08 -7.88 5.57
C GLN A 265 -0.71 -8.94 4.85
N ARG A 266 -1.32 -9.85 5.60
CA ARG A 266 -2.12 -10.98 5.12
C ARG A 266 -3.54 -10.86 5.65
N ASP A 267 -4.43 -11.68 5.10
CA ASP A 267 -5.83 -11.77 5.52
C ASP A 267 -6.53 -10.40 5.46
N VAL A 268 -6.15 -9.57 4.49
CA VAL A 268 -6.72 -8.25 4.29
C VAL A 268 -8.07 -8.41 3.60
N ALA A 269 -9.11 -7.86 4.22
CA ALA A 269 -10.46 -7.89 3.69
C ALA A 269 -10.54 -7.22 2.29
N PRO A 270 -11.48 -7.64 1.43
CA PRO A 270 -11.75 -6.95 0.17
C PRO A 270 -12.00 -5.46 0.39
N LEU A 271 -11.56 -4.63 -0.57
CA LEU A 271 -11.72 -3.17 -0.52
C LEU A 271 -10.99 -2.45 0.64
N ASN A 272 -10.22 -3.17 1.46
CA ASN A 272 -9.40 -2.58 2.51
C ASN A 272 -7.99 -2.28 1.98
N PHE A 273 -7.69 -1.00 1.86
CA PHE A 273 -6.43 -0.44 1.39
C PHE A 273 -6.00 0.74 2.28
N ILE A 274 -4.74 0.82 2.65
CA ILE A 274 -4.21 1.95 3.42
C ILE A 274 -3.29 2.74 2.49
N PRO A 275 -3.42 4.08 2.39
CA PRO A 275 -2.59 4.85 1.48
C PRO A 275 -1.10 4.53 1.67
N GLY A 276 -0.37 4.43 0.57
CA GLY A 276 1.02 3.96 0.52
C GLY A 276 1.20 2.44 0.55
N ASP A 277 0.12 1.65 0.56
CA ASP A 277 0.23 0.19 0.32
C ASP A 277 0.65 -0.09 -1.13
N TRP A 278 1.52 -1.08 -1.31
CA TRP A 278 1.75 -1.74 -2.58
C TRP A 278 0.74 -2.89 -2.75
N VAL A 279 -0.06 -2.79 -3.80
CA VAL A 279 -1.11 -3.71 -4.24
C VAL A 279 -0.70 -4.35 -5.57
N TYR A 280 -1.02 -5.64 -5.73
CA TYR A 280 -0.88 -6.34 -7.00
C TYR A 280 -2.23 -6.83 -7.50
N PHE A 281 -2.60 -6.39 -8.70
CA PHE A 281 -3.78 -6.85 -9.42
C PHE A 281 -3.34 -7.95 -10.38
N ILE A 282 -3.60 -9.21 -10.05
CA ILE A 282 -3.19 -10.34 -10.88
C ILE A 282 -4.07 -10.43 -12.13
N ASN A 283 -3.47 -10.73 -13.28
CA ASN A 283 -4.23 -11.13 -14.46
C ASN A 283 -4.53 -12.64 -14.39
N THR A 284 -5.79 -13.01 -14.21
CA THR A 284 -6.22 -14.42 -14.12
C THR A 284 -6.60 -15.03 -15.46
N ASP A 285 -6.52 -14.28 -16.56
CA ASP A 285 -6.76 -14.82 -17.90
C ASP A 285 -5.53 -15.61 -18.40
N GLU A 286 -5.70 -16.90 -18.66
CA GLU A 286 -4.61 -17.84 -19.01
C GLU A 286 -3.83 -17.42 -20.25
N LYS A 287 -4.48 -16.81 -21.25
CA LYS A 287 -3.82 -16.45 -22.50
C LYS A 287 -2.98 -15.19 -22.34
N SER A 288 -3.60 -14.13 -21.83
CA SER A 288 -2.93 -12.83 -21.70
C SER A 288 -1.92 -12.80 -20.56
N SER A 289 -2.12 -13.54 -19.46
CA SER A 289 -1.15 -13.58 -18.35
C SER A 289 0.21 -14.17 -18.72
N ASN A 290 0.32 -14.92 -19.81
CA ASN A 290 1.57 -15.46 -20.34
C ASN A 290 2.31 -14.47 -21.28
N ILE A 291 1.73 -13.30 -21.55
CA ILE A 291 2.36 -12.26 -22.36
C ILE A 291 3.23 -11.39 -21.43
N PRO A 292 4.53 -11.19 -21.73
CA PRO A 292 5.38 -10.33 -20.94
C PRO A 292 4.79 -8.92 -20.74
N GLY A 293 4.64 -8.50 -19.48
CA GLY A 293 4.04 -7.23 -19.09
C GLY A 293 2.52 -7.28 -18.81
N TYR A 294 1.87 -8.42 -19.02
CA TYR A 294 0.43 -8.62 -18.82
C TYR A 294 0.14 -9.58 -17.64
N GLU A 295 1.16 -9.96 -16.86
CA GLU A 295 1.04 -10.92 -15.77
C GLU A 295 0.17 -10.37 -14.62
N GLY A 296 0.22 -9.05 -14.44
CA GLY A 296 -0.56 -8.31 -13.48
C GLY A 296 -0.04 -6.88 -13.33
N SER A 297 -0.77 -6.05 -12.59
CA SER A 297 -0.45 -4.65 -12.39
C SER A 297 0.05 -4.40 -10.96
N ASN A 298 1.26 -3.88 -10.84
CA ASN A 298 1.76 -3.34 -9.59
C ASN A 298 1.19 -1.93 -9.41
N SER A 299 0.64 -1.64 -8.24
CA SER A 299 0.08 -0.32 -7.95
C SER A 299 0.29 0.09 -6.50
N ILE A 300 0.28 1.39 -6.27
CA ILE A 300 0.33 2.09 -5.00
C ILE A 300 -1.06 2.66 -4.76
N TYR A 301 -1.68 2.31 -3.63
CA TYR A 301 -2.93 2.94 -3.23
C TYR A 301 -2.67 4.36 -2.73
N MET A 302 -3.35 5.35 -3.30
CA MET A 302 -3.11 6.77 -3.06
C MET A 302 -4.11 7.42 -2.10
N GLY A 303 -5.03 6.65 -1.51
CA GLY A 303 -6.23 7.19 -0.85
C GLY A 303 -7.25 7.69 -1.88
N ARG A 304 -8.36 8.29 -1.46
CA ARG A 304 -9.40 8.85 -2.35
C ARG A 304 -9.91 7.85 -3.40
N ALA A 305 -9.97 6.57 -3.05
CA ALA A 305 -10.24 5.46 -3.99
C ALA A 305 -9.34 5.41 -5.24
N ARG A 306 -8.18 6.06 -5.22
CA ARG A 306 -7.23 6.16 -6.34
C ARG A 306 -6.06 5.20 -6.17
N PHE A 307 -5.62 4.67 -7.30
CA PHE A 307 -4.37 3.96 -7.50
C PHE A 307 -3.54 4.76 -8.49
N ASP A 308 -2.23 4.63 -8.38
CA ASP A 308 -1.32 5.36 -9.26
C ASP A 308 -1.51 5.02 -10.74
N ASP A 309 -0.99 5.93 -11.55
CA ASP A 309 -0.79 5.77 -12.98
C ASP A 309 0.64 6.22 -13.29
N PHE A 310 1.59 5.28 -13.21
CA PHE A 310 3.00 5.56 -13.50
C PHE A 310 3.21 6.22 -14.86
N TYR A 311 2.36 5.95 -15.86
CA TYR A 311 2.60 6.28 -17.27
C TYR A 311 1.65 7.33 -17.84
N ASN A 312 0.77 7.88 -17.00
CA ASN A 312 -0.28 8.84 -17.38
C ASN A 312 -1.20 8.34 -18.52
N ASP A 313 -1.60 7.08 -18.47
CA ASP A 313 -2.50 6.47 -19.46
C ASP A 313 -4.00 6.65 -19.10
N ASN A 314 -4.29 7.17 -17.90
CA ASN A 314 -5.63 7.49 -17.38
C ASN A 314 -5.70 8.82 -16.60
N GLY A 315 -4.84 9.79 -16.91
CA GLY A 315 -4.90 11.11 -16.27
C GLY A 315 -4.38 11.09 -14.82
N HIS A 316 -3.21 10.49 -14.64
CA HIS A 316 -2.42 10.41 -13.40
C HIS A 316 -2.94 9.49 -12.28
N TYR A 317 -4.13 8.91 -12.41
CA TYR A 317 -4.59 7.87 -11.49
C TYR A 317 -5.66 7.00 -12.12
N TYR A 318 -5.93 5.87 -11.48
CA TYR A 318 -7.09 5.02 -11.75
C TYR A 318 -7.96 4.92 -10.50
N PHE A 319 -9.29 4.99 -10.65
CA PHE A 319 -10.16 4.50 -9.59
C PHE A 319 -10.09 2.98 -9.48
N TYR A 320 -10.48 2.43 -8.32
CA TYR A 320 -10.46 0.98 -8.09
C TYR A 320 -11.13 0.15 -9.20
N HIS A 321 -12.34 0.54 -9.61
CA HIS A 321 -13.06 -0.16 -10.69
C HIS A 321 -12.37 -0.02 -12.05
N GLU A 322 -11.64 1.08 -12.28
CA GLU A 322 -10.86 1.28 -13.50
C GLU A 322 -9.62 0.39 -13.53
N LYS A 323 -8.96 0.16 -12.38
CA LYS A 323 -7.86 -0.84 -12.29
C LYS A 323 -8.36 -2.26 -12.55
N LEU A 324 -9.51 -2.64 -12.00
CA LEU A 324 -10.13 -3.93 -12.30
C LEU A 324 -10.45 -4.06 -13.80
N LYS A 325 -11.00 -3.00 -14.39
CA LYS A 325 -11.33 -2.93 -15.81
C LYS A 325 -10.08 -2.98 -16.69
N GLU A 326 -9.02 -2.27 -16.32
CA GLU A 326 -7.72 -2.26 -17.00
C GLU A 326 -7.17 -3.68 -17.12
N VAL A 327 -6.93 -4.35 -16.00
CA VAL A 327 -6.36 -5.71 -15.99
C VAL A 327 -7.28 -6.72 -16.66
N TYR A 328 -8.60 -6.61 -16.47
CA TYR A 328 -9.53 -7.50 -17.16
C TYR A 328 -9.42 -7.39 -18.68
N ASN A 329 -9.33 -6.17 -19.21
CA ASN A 329 -9.37 -5.91 -20.65
C ASN A 329 -8.06 -6.25 -21.39
N TRP A 330 -7.02 -6.64 -20.67
CA TRP A 330 -5.79 -7.20 -21.26
C TRP A 330 -6.06 -8.44 -22.11
N ARG A 331 -7.06 -9.26 -21.76
CA ARG A 331 -7.54 -10.39 -22.57
C ARG A 331 -8.09 -9.99 -23.95
N HIS A 332 -8.43 -8.71 -24.11
CA HIS A 332 -8.93 -8.11 -25.35
C HIS A 332 -7.86 -7.28 -26.07
N GLY A 333 -6.60 -7.36 -25.61
CA GLY A 333 -5.48 -6.65 -26.22
C GLY A 333 -5.48 -5.14 -25.95
N VAL A 334 -6.04 -4.71 -24.81
CA VAL A 334 -6.00 -3.32 -24.33
C VAL A 334 -4.78 -3.12 -23.44
N PHE A 335 -3.60 -2.87 -23.99
CA PHE A 335 -2.42 -2.67 -23.14
C PHE A 335 -2.35 -1.25 -22.60
N SER A 336 -2.48 -0.30 -23.52
CA SER A 336 -2.58 1.12 -23.18
C SER A 336 -4.02 1.54 -23.41
N ARG A 337 -4.67 2.03 -22.36
CA ARG A 337 -6.02 2.57 -22.38
C ARG A 337 -6.18 3.66 -23.44
N SER A 338 -5.20 4.57 -23.56
CA SER A 338 -5.25 5.65 -24.55
C SER A 338 -5.09 5.12 -25.99
N ARG A 339 -4.13 4.23 -26.23
CA ARG A 339 -3.85 3.66 -27.56
C ARG A 339 -4.89 2.65 -28.03
N ASP A 340 -5.39 1.82 -27.11
CA ASP A 340 -6.24 0.67 -27.38
C ASP A 340 -7.71 0.92 -26.96
N TYR A 341 -8.12 2.19 -26.83
CA TYR A 341 -9.43 2.61 -26.34
C TYR A 341 -10.61 1.88 -27.02
N GLU A 342 -10.56 1.74 -28.34
CA GLU A 342 -11.62 1.11 -29.15
C GLU A 342 -11.82 -0.38 -28.85
N LYS A 343 -10.85 -1.05 -28.22
CA LYS A 343 -10.94 -2.47 -27.86
C LYS A 343 -11.56 -2.70 -26.48
N ILE A 344 -11.75 -1.62 -25.70
CA ILE A 344 -12.23 -1.70 -24.32
C ILE A 344 -13.66 -2.26 -24.27
N GLN A 345 -13.82 -3.37 -23.56
CA GLN A 345 -15.11 -3.95 -23.27
C GLN A 345 -15.70 -3.34 -21.99
N PRO A 346 -17.00 -2.97 -21.99
CA PRO A 346 -17.70 -2.58 -20.78
C PRO A 346 -17.89 -3.80 -19.85
N LEU A 347 -17.92 -3.55 -18.54
CA LEU A 347 -18.12 -4.59 -17.53
C LEU A 347 -19.44 -4.35 -16.79
N SER A 348 -20.16 -5.42 -16.49
CA SER A 348 -21.33 -5.36 -15.61
C SER A 348 -20.90 -5.16 -14.16
N SER A 349 -21.82 -4.67 -13.32
CA SER A 349 -21.58 -4.53 -11.88
C SER A 349 -21.24 -5.86 -11.20
N ASP A 350 -21.89 -6.96 -11.60
CA ASP A 350 -21.64 -8.30 -11.05
C ASP A 350 -20.22 -8.80 -11.39
N LEU A 351 -19.77 -8.52 -12.62
CA LEU A 351 -18.42 -8.85 -13.03
C LEU A 351 -17.41 -8.00 -12.27
N LEU A 352 -17.62 -6.69 -12.15
CA LEU A 352 -16.75 -5.81 -11.34
C LEU A 352 -16.67 -6.27 -9.88
N HIS A 353 -17.79 -6.67 -9.29
CA HIS A 353 -17.82 -7.23 -7.93
C HIS A 353 -16.98 -8.51 -7.84
N THR A 354 -17.16 -9.44 -8.79
CA THR A 354 -16.39 -10.69 -8.84
C THR A 354 -14.89 -10.44 -9.01
N LEU A 355 -14.51 -9.50 -9.89
CA LEU A 355 -13.11 -9.12 -10.11
C LEU A 355 -12.47 -8.51 -8.87
N GLY A 356 -13.26 -7.92 -7.96
CA GLY A 356 -12.77 -7.40 -6.70
C GLY A 356 -12.49 -8.45 -5.62
N LEU A 357 -12.79 -9.73 -5.87
CA LEU A 357 -12.50 -10.84 -4.95
C LEU A 357 -11.06 -11.35 -5.09
N THR A 358 -10.71 -12.34 -4.26
CA THR A 358 -9.44 -13.06 -4.39
C THR A 358 -9.41 -13.99 -5.60
N PRO A 359 -8.23 -14.36 -6.15
CA PRO A 359 -8.13 -15.28 -7.29
C PRO A 359 -8.84 -16.62 -7.10
N ASN A 360 -8.83 -17.19 -5.89
CA ASN A 360 -9.55 -18.44 -5.58
C ASN A 360 -11.09 -18.30 -5.68
N HIS A 361 -11.60 -17.08 -5.74
CA HIS A 361 -13.01 -16.72 -5.91
C HIS A 361 -13.26 -16.05 -7.27
N GLY A 362 -12.35 -16.21 -8.23
CA GLY A 362 -12.48 -15.66 -9.59
C GLY A 362 -12.11 -14.18 -9.75
N GLY A 363 -11.59 -13.54 -8.70
CA GLY A 363 -11.20 -12.14 -8.75
C GLY A 363 -9.72 -11.90 -9.07
N LEU A 364 -9.31 -10.63 -9.03
CA LEU A 364 -7.98 -10.16 -9.43
C LEU A 364 -7.15 -9.64 -8.25
N ILE A 365 -7.71 -9.61 -7.03
CA ILE A 365 -7.12 -8.90 -5.90
C ILE A 365 -6.59 -9.89 -4.88
N LEU A 366 -5.29 -9.87 -4.63
CA LEU A 366 -4.72 -10.69 -3.55
C LEU A 366 -5.29 -10.26 -2.19
N ASP A 367 -5.30 -11.15 -1.21
CA ASP A 367 -5.60 -10.86 0.20
C ASP A 367 -4.37 -10.33 0.97
N THR A 368 -3.26 -10.11 0.25
CA THR A 368 -2.01 -9.56 0.79
C THR A 368 -1.75 -8.13 0.35
N ARG A 369 -1.15 -7.32 1.23
CA ARG A 369 -0.68 -5.96 0.91
C ARG A 369 0.75 -5.81 1.40
N SER A 370 1.63 -5.22 0.58
CA SER A 370 2.95 -4.82 1.06
C SER A 370 2.88 -3.40 1.62
N SER A 371 3.43 -3.19 2.82
CA SER A 371 3.37 -1.89 3.52
C SER A 371 4.70 -1.52 4.15
N PRO A 372 4.98 -0.21 4.35
CA PRO A 372 6.23 0.25 4.97
C PRO A 372 6.47 -0.36 6.35
N ARG A 373 7.74 -0.69 6.65
CA ARG A 373 8.18 -1.10 7.98
C ARG A 373 8.14 0.06 8.99
N PHE A 374 8.35 -0.26 10.27
CA PHE A 374 8.52 0.71 11.34
C PHE A 374 10.00 1.06 11.50
N PHE A 375 10.52 1.96 10.66
CA PHE A 375 11.96 2.18 10.53
C PHE A 375 12.67 2.58 11.83
N GLY A 376 13.63 1.75 12.25
CA GLY A 376 14.36 1.87 13.51
C GLY A 376 13.56 1.44 14.74
N PHE A 377 12.49 0.68 14.53
CA PHE A 377 11.64 0.05 15.53
C PHE A 377 11.34 -1.42 15.17
N GLU A 378 12.24 -2.07 14.42
CA GLU A 378 12.07 -3.45 13.94
C GLU A 378 12.75 -4.53 14.78
#